data_AF-A0A3A6G7G3-F1
#
_entry.id   AF-A0A3A6G7G3-F1
#
_cell.length_a   1.000
_cell.length_b   1.000
_cell.length_c   1.000
_cell.angle_alpha   90.00
_cell.angle_beta   90.00
_cell.angle_gamma   90.00
#
_symmetry.space_group_name_H-M   'P 1'
#
loop_
_entity.id
_entity.type
_entity.pdbx_description
1 polymer ?
#
loop_
_entity_poly.entity_id
_entity_poly.type
_entity_poly.pdbx_seq_one_letter_code
_entity_poly.pdbx_strand_id
1 'polypeptide(L)'
;MRRKRQQFGYSCEQLSELSGVSLETVQKIFHDNEEVFSQDILKQIESVFENKRDSDRGFSYVCESKMEYGISKKSRECTLEDYYQLPDERRAELIDGVIYDMSAPTIIHQKISLEISVRFHAFISQKKGACMVFSAPVDVQLDCDEKTMVQPDVLVVCDREKIVPTHVYGAPDLIMEILSPATRKIDMNIKHSKYAAAGVREYWLIDPDKKKIVVYDLENEELPVVYGFENRVPVGIFQGECEIDFSEIYESVKFLYQE
;
A
#
# COMPACT_ATOMS: atom_id res chain seq x y z
N MET A 1 -20.60 -26.85 18.78
CA MET A 1 -21.90 -26.14 18.79
C MET A 1 -22.49 -25.92 20.18
N ARG A 2 -23.03 -26.91 20.91
CA ARG A 2 -23.70 -26.69 22.23
C ARG A 2 -22.83 -25.99 23.29
N ARG A 3 -21.59 -26.46 23.47
CA ARG A 3 -20.61 -25.80 24.37
C ARG A 3 -20.34 -24.35 23.96
N LYS A 4 -20.21 -24.06 22.65
CA LYS A 4 -20.04 -22.69 22.13
C LYS A 4 -21.28 -21.83 22.42
N ARG A 5 -22.50 -22.34 22.21
CA ARG A 5 -23.73 -21.60 22.55
C ARG A 5 -23.83 -21.24 24.03
N GLN A 6 -23.50 -22.17 24.91
CA GLN A 6 -23.51 -21.94 26.35
C GLN A 6 -22.39 -20.99 26.79
N GLN A 7 -21.21 -21.09 26.16
CA GLN A 7 -20.08 -20.19 26.39
C GLN A 7 -20.38 -18.75 25.93
N PHE A 8 -21.03 -18.57 24.78
CA PHE A 8 -21.33 -17.26 24.20
C PHE A 8 -22.71 -16.72 24.56
N GLY A 9 -23.51 -17.43 25.36
CA GLY A 9 -24.79 -16.96 25.90
C GLY A 9 -25.87 -16.61 24.86
N TYR A 10 -25.85 -17.21 23.68
CA TYR A 10 -26.85 -16.94 22.64
C TYR A 10 -28.13 -17.77 22.83
N SER A 11 -29.29 -17.13 22.67
CA SER A 11 -30.59 -17.81 22.50
C SER A 11 -30.74 -18.42 21.10
N CYS A 12 -31.67 -19.36 20.92
CA CYS A 12 -31.96 -19.91 19.59
C CYS A 12 -32.49 -18.85 18.62
N GLU A 13 -33.27 -17.87 19.12
CA GLU A 13 -33.82 -16.76 18.34
C GLU A 13 -32.71 -15.89 17.77
N GLN A 14 -31.73 -15.52 18.60
CA GLN A 14 -30.57 -14.75 18.16
C GLN A 14 -29.72 -15.50 17.14
N LEU A 15 -29.51 -16.81 17.33
CA LEU A 15 -28.77 -17.62 16.36
C LEU A 15 -29.51 -17.72 15.03
N SER A 16 -30.84 -17.81 15.05
CA SER A 16 -31.64 -17.85 13.83
C SER A 16 -31.51 -16.57 13.03
N GLU A 17 -31.69 -15.42 13.69
CA GLU A 17 -31.58 -14.10 13.05
C GLU A 17 -30.17 -13.86 12.48
N LEU A 18 -29.13 -14.19 13.25
CA LEU A 18 -27.74 -13.91 12.86
C LEU A 18 -27.16 -14.87 11.83
N SER A 19 -27.61 -16.13 11.81
CA SER A 19 -27.12 -17.13 10.84
C SER A 19 -27.95 -17.18 9.55
N GLY A 20 -29.15 -16.57 9.55
CA GLY A 20 -30.13 -16.71 8.47
C GLY A 20 -30.78 -18.10 8.40
N VAL A 21 -30.52 -18.98 9.38
CA VAL A 21 -31.14 -20.30 9.52
C VAL A 21 -32.46 -20.17 10.28
N SER A 22 -33.50 -20.91 9.87
CA SER A 22 -34.81 -20.84 10.54
C SER A 22 -34.76 -21.25 12.02
N LEU A 23 -35.60 -20.62 12.84
CA LEU A 23 -35.64 -20.87 14.28
C LEU A 23 -35.92 -22.34 14.62
N GLU A 24 -36.79 -22.99 13.85
CA GLU A 24 -37.12 -24.40 14.02
C GLU A 24 -35.89 -25.30 13.78
N THR A 25 -35.09 -25.01 12.75
CA THR A 25 -33.86 -25.75 12.46
C THR A 25 -32.79 -25.52 13.53
N VAL A 26 -32.64 -24.27 14.00
CA VAL A 26 -31.74 -23.97 15.12
C VAL A 26 -32.17 -24.70 16.39
N GLN A 27 -33.46 -24.71 16.72
CA GLN A 27 -33.96 -25.43 17.90
C GLN A 27 -33.72 -26.94 17.82
N LYS A 28 -33.87 -27.55 16.63
CA LYS A 28 -33.58 -28.98 16.40
C LYS A 28 -32.10 -29.34 16.57
N ILE A 29 -31.19 -28.51 16.07
CA ILE A 29 -29.72 -28.66 16.29
C ILE A 29 -29.38 -28.52 17.79
N PHE A 30 -30.09 -27.60 18.44
CA PHE A 30 -30.19 -27.35 19.87
C PHE A 30 -30.52 -28.53 20.80
N HIS A 31 -31.58 -29.23 20.44
CA HIS A 31 -32.23 -30.29 21.21
C HIS A 31 -31.58 -31.65 20.92
N ASP A 32 -31.67 -32.57 21.86
CA ASP A 32 -31.03 -33.90 21.81
C ASP A 32 -31.70 -34.88 20.84
N ASN A 33 -31.71 -34.52 19.56
CA ASN A 33 -32.10 -35.42 18.49
C ASN A 33 -30.87 -35.74 17.64
N GLU A 34 -30.62 -37.04 17.43
CA GLU A 34 -29.57 -37.57 16.54
C GLU A 34 -29.90 -37.33 15.05
N GLU A 35 -30.43 -36.16 14.71
CA GLU A 35 -30.68 -35.75 13.33
C GLU A 35 -29.39 -35.23 12.71
N VAL A 36 -29.10 -35.70 11.49
CA VAL A 36 -27.93 -35.28 10.72
C VAL A 36 -28.30 -34.05 9.90
N PHE A 37 -27.67 -32.92 10.21
CA PHE A 37 -27.84 -31.67 9.47
C PHE A 37 -26.77 -31.50 8.39
N SER A 38 -27.09 -30.77 7.32
CA SER A 38 -26.12 -30.48 6.28
C SER A 38 -24.96 -29.63 6.82
N GLN A 39 -23.76 -29.85 6.29
CA GLN A 39 -22.56 -29.13 6.73
C GLN A 39 -22.66 -27.62 6.51
N ASP A 40 -23.41 -27.18 5.50
CA ASP A 40 -23.58 -25.76 5.18
C ASP A 40 -24.41 -25.05 6.26
N ILE A 41 -25.47 -25.69 6.76
CA ILE A 41 -26.30 -25.15 7.86
C ILE A 41 -25.48 -25.07 9.15
N LEU A 42 -24.65 -26.08 9.43
CA LEU A 42 -23.78 -26.08 10.60
C LEU A 42 -22.73 -24.96 10.51
N LYS A 43 -22.13 -24.72 9.34
CA LYS A 43 -21.19 -23.62 9.11
C LYS A 43 -21.83 -22.24 9.29
N GLN A 44 -23.06 -22.06 8.81
CA GLN A 44 -23.80 -20.80 8.97
C GLN A 44 -23.96 -20.45 10.45
N ILE A 45 -24.35 -21.41 11.28
CA ILE A 45 -24.51 -21.18 12.73
C ILE A 45 -23.14 -21.05 13.42
N GLU A 46 -22.11 -21.80 12.98
CA GLU A 46 -20.78 -21.67 13.57
C GLU A 46 -20.15 -20.29 13.35
N SER A 47 -20.39 -19.67 12.19
CA SER A 47 -19.91 -18.31 11.89
C SER A 47 -20.40 -17.25 12.89
N VAL A 48 -21.58 -17.44 13.47
CA VAL A 48 -22.16 -16.53 14.49
C VAL A 48 -21.34 -16.53 15.78
N PHE A 49 -20.76 -17.67 16.16
CA PHE A 49 -19.91 -17.76 17.35
C PHE A 49 -18.51 -17.20 17.13
N GLU A 50 -18.03 -17.21 15.90
CA GLU A 50 -16.74 -16.62 15.54
C GLU A 50 -16.84 -15.09 15.59
N ASN A 51 -17.93 -14.52 15.08
CA ASN A 51 -18.19 -13.08 15.13
C ASN A 51 -18.34 -12.52 16.57
N LYS A 52 -18.81 -13.32 17.54
CA LYS A 52 -18.90 -12.86 18.95
C LYS A 52 -17.56 -12.84 19.68
N ARG A 53 -16.59 -13.67 19.28
CA ARG A 53 -15.24 -13.61 19.86
C ARG A 53 -14.58 -12.27 19.58
N ASP A 54 -14.96 -11.62 18.49
CA ASP A 54 -14.45 -10.30 18.11
C ASP A 54 -15.17 -9.16 18.84
N SER A 55 -16.40 -9.36 19.34
CA SER A 55 -17.15 -8.29 20.03
C SER A 55 -16.90 -8.16 21.53
N ASP A 56 -16.44 -9.22 22.22
CA ASP A 56 -16.32 -9.25 23.69
C ASP A 56 -14.94 -8.81 24.24
N ARG A 57 -14.02 -8.36 23.36
CA ARG A 57 -12.76 -7.70 23.76
C ARG A 57 -12.92 -6.18 23.85
N GLY A 58 -14.00 -5.74 24.50
CA GLY A 58 -14.24 -4.33 24.81
C GLY A 58 -13.47 -3.86 26.04
N PHE A 59 -12.20 -3.50 25.88
CA PHE A 59 -11.62 -2.42 26.68
C PHE A 59 -11.44 -1.20 25.78
N SER A 60 -11.99 -0.09 26.24
CA SER A 60 -12.10 1.22 25.60
C SER A 60 -10.73 1.82 25.21
N TYR A 61 -10.28 1.58 23.98
CA TYR A 61 -9.48 2.50 23.16
C TYR A 61 -9.84 2.17 21.69
N VAL A 62 -10.11 3.20 20.87
CA VAL A 62 -10.36 2.98 19.44
C VAL A 62 -9.02 2.68 18.77
N CYS A 63 -9.03 1.62 17.96
CA CYS A 63 -7.99 1.13 17.04
C CYS A 63 -6.98 0.11 17.60
N GLU A 64 -7.07 -1.13 17.11
CA GLU A 64 -6.01 -1.86 16.38
C GLU A 64 -6.56 -3.24 15.94
N SER A 65 -6.63 -3.53 14.65
CA SER A 65 -5.62 -4.11 13.75
C SER A 65 -5.48 -5.64 13.85
N LYS A 66 -5.92 -6.30 12.78
CA LYS A 66 -5.34 -7.56 12.31
C LYS A 66 -5.03 -7.37 10.85
N MET A 67 -3.73 -7.26 10.56
CA MET A 67 -3.18 -7.19 9.21
C MET A 67 -3.64 -8.41 8.41
N GLU A 68 -4.51 -8.14 7.46
CA GLU A 68 -4.60 -8.82 6.19
C GLU A 68 -5.05 -7.73 5.22
N TYR A 69 -4.27 -7.47 4.16
CA TYR A 69 -4.56 -6.41 3.19
C TYR A 69 -5.91 -6.64 2.54
N GLY A 70 -6.93 -6.04 3.14
CA GLY A 70 -8.31 -6.05 2.70
C GLY A 70 -8.77 -4.62 2.69
N ILE A 71 -9.06 -4.13 1.49
CA ILE A 71 -9.87 -2.94 1.21
C ILE A 71 -10.83 -2.71 2.39
N SER A 72 -10.69 -1.58 3.10
CA SER A 72 -11.66 -1.19 4.12
C SER A 72 -13.04 -1.25 3.48
N LYS A 73 -13.85 -2.23 3.91
CA LYS A 73 -15.08 -2.63 3.21
C LYS A 73 -16.21 -1.66 3.55
N LYS A 74 -16.13 -0.45 2.98
CA LYS A 74 -17.24 0.45 2.66
C LYS A 74 -16.71 1.48 1.64
N SER A 75 -17.06 1.24 0.37
CA SER A 75 -16.89 2.15 -0.77
C SER A 75 -17.63 3.46 -0.52
N ARG A 76 -17.05 4.34 0.30
CA ARG A 76 -17.31 5.77 0.22
C ARG A 76 -16.18 6.30 -0.66
N GLU A 77 -16.51 7.01 -1.73
CA GLU A 77 -15.49 7.77 -2.48
C GLU A 77 -14.91 8.78 -1.49
N CYS A 78 -13.71 8.50 -0.99
CA CYS A 78 -12.97 9.39 -0.11
C CYS A 78 -12.42 10.56 -0.94
N THR A 79 -12.29 11.70 -0.27
CA THR A 79 -11.73 12.93 -0.83
C THR A 79 -10.45 13.32 -0.10
N LEU A 80 -9.76 14.36 -0.56
CA LEU A 80 -8.63 14.94 0.18
C LEU A 80 -9.04 15.43 1.57
N GLU A 81 -10.26 15.94 1.72
CA GLU A 81 -10.78 16.29 3.05
C GLU A 81 -10.81 15.06 3.96
N ASP A 82 -11.31 13.91 3.49
CA ASP A 82 -11.30 12.68 4.29
C ASP A 82 -9.87 12.19 4.58
N TYR A 83 -8.94 12.37 3.63
CA TYR A 83 -7.53 12.03 3.78
C TYR A 83 -6.85 12.88 4.87
N TYR A 84 -7.10 14.19 4.90
CA TYR A 84 -6.53 15.09 5.91
C TYR A 84 -7.12 14.90 7.31
N GLN A 85 -8.28 14.25 7.44
CA GLN A 85 -8.88 13.89 8.72
C GLN A 85 -8.38 12.54 9.27
N LEU A 86 -7.46 11.87 8.56
CA LEU A 86 -6.81 10.67 9.08
C LEU A 86 -5.97 11.01 10.33
N PRO A 87 -5.91 10.12 11.34
CA PRO A 87 -5.01 10.31 12.47
C PRO A 87 -3.56 10.45 12.01
N ASP A 88 -2.79 11.34 12.65
CA ASP A 88 -1.39 11.61 12.28
C ASP A 88 -0.51 10.34 12.27
N GLU A 89 -0.82 9.35 13.12
CA GLU A 89 -0.09 8.09 13.17
C GLU A 89 -0.43 7.13 12.01
N ARG A 90 -1.54 7.37 11.31
CA ARG A 90 -2.01 6.54 10.21
C ARG A 90 -1.42 7.00 8.89
N ARG A 91 -0.40 6.27 8.43
CA ARG A 91 0.16 6.44 7.10
C ARG A 91 -0.73 5.78 6.05
N ALA A 92 -1.19 6.56 5.06
CA ALA A 92 -2.00 6.05 3.97
C ALA A 92 -1.78 6.86 2.68
N GLU A 93 -2.25 6.33 1.57
CA GLU A 93 -2.39 7.03 0.30
C GLU A 93 -3.88 7.06 -0.10
N LEU A 94 -4.27 8.08 -0.84
CA LEU A 94 -5.58 8.18 -1.48
C LEU A 94 -5.39 7.97 -2.99
N ILE A 95 -6.03 6.97 -3.59
CA ILE A 95 -5.95 6.73 -5.03
C ILE A 95 -7.36 6.48 -5.56
N ASP A 96 -7.81 7.33 -6.48
CA ASP A 96 -9.16 7.27 -7.08
C ASP A 96 -10.28 7.18 -6.04
N GLY A 97 -10.13 7.92 -4.94
CA GLY A 97 -11.10 7.96 -3.84
C GLY A 97 -11.08 6.73 -2.93
N VAL A 98 -10.03 5.91 -2.99
CA VAL A 98 -9.83 4.75 -2.10
C VAL A 98 -8.59 4.99 -1.23
N ILE A 99 -8.74 4.79 0.09
CA ILE A 99 -7.64 4.91 1.04
C ILE A 99 -6.89 3.56 1.13
N TYR A 100 -5.59 3.59 0.92
CA TYR A 100 -4.67 2.47 1.03
C TYR A 100 -3.75 2.68 2.22
N ASP A 101 -3.82 1.79 3.22
CA ASP A 101 -2.94 1.86 4.39
C ASP A 101 -1.51 1.46 4.01
N MET A 102 -0.54 2.24 4.51
CA MET A 102 0.88 1.97 4.34
C MET A 102 1.47 1.34 5.59
N SER A 103 2.31 0.33 5.40
CA SER A 103 3.14 -0.22 6.47
C SER A 103 4.42 0.59 6.67
N ALA A 104 5.03 0.45 7.84
CA ALA A 104 6.38 0.98 8.05
C ALA A 104 7.37 0.31 7.08
N PRO A 105 8.22 1.08 6.39
CA PRO A 105 9.22 0.53 5.47
C PRO A 105 10.30 -0.24 6.23
N THR A 106 10.91 -1.23 5.57
CA THR A 106 12.04 -1.98 6.13
C THR A 106 13.31 -1.13 6.16
N ILE A 107 14.33 -1.56 6.91
CA ILE A 107 15.63 -0.86 6.93
C ILE A 107 16.28 -0.87 5.54
N ILE A 108 16.21 -1.99 4.82
CA ILE A 108 16.74 -2.12 3.45
C ILE A 108 16.07 -1.08 2.54
N HIS A 109 14.73 -0.99 2.60
CA HIS A 109 13.95 -0.02 1.83
C HIS A 109 14.40 1.42 2.12
N GLN A 110 14.47 1.80 3.40
CA GLN A 110 14.89 3.15 3.79
C GLN A 110 16.31 3.49 3.37
N LYS A 111 17.23 2.51 3.40
CA LYS A 111 18.62 2.77 2.96
C LYS A 111 18.73 2.90 1.46
N ILE A 112 18.02 2.10 0.68
CA ILE A 112 17.98 2.25 -0.77
C ILE A 112 17.40 3.63 -1.15
N SER A 113 16.26 4.03 -0.57
CA SER A 113 15.65 5.36 -0.82
C SER A 113 16.62 6.50 -0.51
N LEU A 114 17.28 6.45 0.65
CA LEU A 114 18.26 7.46 1.07
C LEU A 114 19.45 7.56 0.11
N GLU A 115 20.06 6.42 -0.23
CA GLU A 115 21.24 6.37 -1.09
C GLU A 115 20.95 6.87 -2.51
N ILE A 116 19.77 6.57 -3.04
CA ILE A 116 19.28 7.10 -4.31
C ILE A 116 19.09 8.63 -4.21
N SER A 117 18.39 9.09 -3.17
CA SER A 117 18.10 10.51 -2.95
C SER A 117 19.35 11.35 -2.82
N VAL A 118 20.37 10.86 -2.11
CA VAL A 118 21.68 11.52 -1.97
C VAL A 118 22.39 11.68 -3.32
N ARG A 119 22.38 10.64 -4.15
CA ARG A 119 23.01 10.67 -5.49
C ARG A 119 22.31 11.66 -6.41
N PHE A 120 20.98 11.66 -6.44
CA PHE A 120 20.21 12.66 -7.18
C PHE A 120 20.48 14.07 -6.69
N HIS A 121 20.46 14.29 -5.37
CA HIS A 121 20.71 15.60 -4.79
C HIS A 121 22.09 16.13 -5.19
N ALA A 122 23.13 15.28 -5.13
CA ALA A 122 24.47 15.63 -5.54
C ALA A 122 24.56 15.98 -7.03
N PHE A 123 23.97 15.16 -7.91
CA PHE A 123 23.94 15.41 -9.35
C PHE A 123 23.21 16.72 -9.70
N ILE A 124 21.99 16.89 -9.20
CA ILE A 124 21.14 18.06 -9.46
C ILE A 124 21.83 19.35 -8.99
N SER A 125 22.43 19.32 -7.80
CA SER A 125 23.14 20.47 -7.23
C SER A 125 24.34 20.90 -8.08
N GLN A 126 25.05 19.96 -8.70
CA GLN A 126 26.17 20.26 -9.60
C GLN A 126 25.72 20.90 -10.91
N LYS A 127 24.58 20.47 -11.47
CA LYS A 127 24.04 20.98 -12.73
C LYS A 127 23.46 22.40 -12.63
N LYS A 128 23.18 22.89 -11.41
CA LYS A 128 22.54 24.20 -11.15
C LYS A 128 21.22 24.38 -11.91
N GLY A 129 20.51 23.29 -12.16
CA GLY A 129 19.22 23.28 -12.85
C GLY A 129 18.03 23.62 -11.94
N ALA A 130 16.83 23.62 -12.51
CA ALA A 130 15.60 23.90 -11.77
C ALA A 130 15.11 22.72 -10.91
N CYS A 131 15.53 21.49 -11.26
CA CYS A 131 15.01 20.28 -10.63
C CYS A 131 15.32 20.15 -9.15
N MET A 132 14.45 19.44 -8.44
CA MET A 132 14.55 19.11 -7.03
C MET A 132 14.20 17.63 -6.83
N VAL A 133 14.93 16.95 -5.95
CA VAL A 133 14.62 15.59 -5.52
C VAL A 133 13.94 15.61 -4.15
N PHE A 134 12.96 14.75 -3.96
CA PHE A 134 12.27 14.52 -2.69
C PHE A 134 12.24 13.02 -2.39
N SER A 135 12.09 12.68 -1.12
CA SER A 135 11.96 11.31 -0.63
C SER A 135 10.80 11.24 0.36
N ALA A 136 10.12 10.09 0.43
CA ALA A 136 9.02 9.88 1.37
C ALA A 136 9.42 10.17 2.83
N PRO A 137 8.53 10.73 3.66
CA PRO A 137 7.16 11.13 3.33
C PRO A 137 7.10 12.45 2.54
N VAL A 138 6.35 12.45 1.45
CA VAL A 138 6.05 13.63 0.63
C VAL A 138 4.74 13.39 -0.10
N ASP A 139 3.80 14.32 0.08
CA ASP A 139 2.49 14.24 -0.56
C ASP A 139 2.57 14.73 -2.02
N VAL A 140 1.94 13.98 -2.92
CA VAL A 140 1.80 14.32 -4.35
C VAL A 140 0.33 14.24 -4.74
N GLN A 141 -0.29 15.39 -5.00
CA GLN A 141 -1.65 15.48 -5.53
C GLN A 141 -1.60 15.22 -7.03
N LEU A 142 -1.54 13.95 -7.40
CA LEU A 142 -1.07 13.48 -8.70
C LEU A 142 -1.92 13.97 -9.89
N ASP A 143 -3.24 13.81 -9.79
CA ASP A 143 -4.19 14.12 -10.87
C ASP A 143 -4.70 15.57 -10.83
N CYS A 144 -4.15 16.39 -9.93
CA CYS A 144 -4.65 17.74 -9.64
C CYS A 144 -6.13 17.75 -9.23
N ASP A 145 -6.61 16.67 -8.62
CA ASP A 145 -8.00 16.48 -8.22
C ASP A 145 -8.14 16.23 -6.70
N GLU A 146 -9.37 16.08 -6.23
CA GLU A 146 -9.67 15.85 -4.82
C GLU A 146 -9.68 14.36 -4.44
N LYS A 147 -9.17 13.46 -5.30
CA LYS A 147 -9.33 12.00 -5.17
C LYS A 147 -8.03 11.23 -5.21
N THR A 148 -6.90 11.87 -5.50
CA THR A 148 -5.60 11.20 -5.55
C THR A 148 -4.51 11.99 -4.82
N MET A 149 -4.00 11.42 -3.72
CA MET A 149 -2.82 11.83 -2.98
C MET A 149 -1.92 10.62 -2.74
N VAL A 150 -0.73 10.62 -3.34
CA VAL A 150 0.23 9.51 -3.25
C VAL A 150 1.49 9.96 -2.53
N GLN A 151 2.24 9.00 -1.97
CA GLN A 151 3.52 9.21 -1.29
C GLN A 151 4.61 8.29 -1.90
N PRO A 152 5.15 8.63 -3.09
CA PRO A 152 6.21 7.86 -3.72
C PRO A 152 7.51 7.90 -2.90
N ASP A 153 8.30 6.83 -2.95
CA ASP A 153 9.51 6.70 -2.16
C ASP A 153 10.60 7.72 -2.52
N VAL A 154 10.81 7.96 -3.82
CA VAL A 154 11.71 8.98 -4.36
C VAL A 154 11.06 9.60 -5.60
N LEU A 155 11.16 10.93 -5.73
CA LEU A 155 10.71 11.63 -6.93
C LEU A 155 11.62 12.80 -7.29
N VAL A 156 11.60 13.17 -8.56
CA VAL A 156 12.24 14.39 -9.09
C VAL A 156 11.20 15.26 -9.76
N VAL A 157 11.22 16.55 -9.44
CA VAL A 157 10.36 17.57 -10.05
C VAL A 157 11.22 18.66 -10.64
N CYS A 158 11.11 18.90 -11.94
CA CYS A 158 11.86 19.91 -12.68
C CYS A 158 11.12 21.23 -12.87
N ASP A 159 9.79 21.21 -12.76
CA ASP A 159 8.94 22.39 -12.73
C ASP A 159 8.67 22.85 -11.29
N ARG A 160 9.25 24.01 -10.92
CA ARG A 160 9.10 24.54 -9.56
C ARG A 160 7.71 25.07 -9.25
N GLU A 161 6.89 25.35 -10.25
CA GLU A 161 5.51 25.83 -10.03
C GLU A 161 4.62 24.71 -9.46
N LYS A 162 4.98 23.44 -9.69
CA LYS A 162 4.33 22.29 -9.07
C LYS A 162 4.66 22.11 -7.59
N ILE A 163 5.71 22.75 -7.08
CA ILE A 163 6.17 22.56 -5.71
C ILE A 163 5.53 23.63 -4.82
N VAL A 164 4.51 23.25 -4.06
CA VAL A 164 3.85 24.12 -3.08
C VAL A 164 4.31 23.76 -1.67
N PRO A 165 4.09 24.62 -0.65
CA PRO A 165 4.61 24.39 0.70
C PRO A 165 4.17 23.07 1.36
N THR A 166 3.05 22.51 0.91
CA THR A 166 2.40 21.34 1.53
C THR A 166 2.60 20.04 0.77
N HIS A 167 2.74 20.09 -0.56
CA HIS A 167 2.76 18.90 -1.43
C HIS A 167 3.32 19.27 -2.82
N VAL A 168 3.50 18.26 -3.67
CA VAL A 168 3.70 18.45 -5.12
C VAL A 168 2.34 18.39 -5.81
N TYR A 169 2.00 19.43 -6.58
CA TYR A 169 0.73 19.55 -7.30
C TYR A 169 0.93 19.12 -8.76
N GLY A 170 0.37 17.95 -9.12
CA GLY A 170 0.53 17.31 -10.42
C GLY A 170 1.70 16.32 -10.50
N ALA A 171 1.89 15.74 -11.68
CA ALA A 171 2.88 14.68 -11.90
C ALA A 171 4.33 15.17 -11.78
N PRO A 172 5.18 14.46 -11.00
CA PRO A 172 6.64 14.56 -11.04
C PRO A 172 7.22 14.11 -12.38
N ASP A 173 8.45 14.53 -12.68
CA ASP A 173 9.17 14.09 -13.89
C ASP A 173 9.63 12.63 -13.77
N LEU A 174 10.12 12.24 -12.59
CA LEU A 174 10.55 10.87 -12.28
C LEU A 174 9.93 10.44 -10.96
N ILE A 175 9.45 9.20 -10.91
CA ILE A 175 9.06 8.51 -9.68
C ILE A 175 9.80 7.17 -9.58
N MET A 176 10.25 6.83 -8.38
CA MET A 176 10.82 5.52 -8.08
C MET A 176 10.12 4.93 -6.86
N GLU A 177 9.68 3.68 -6.98
CA GLU A 177 9.08 2.91 -5.89
C GLU A 177 9.97 1.72 -5.54
N ILE A 178 10.22 1.54 -4.25
CA ILE A 178 11.01 0.44 -3.71
C ILE A 178 10.03 -0.61 -3.20
N LEU A 179 9.94 -1.70 -3.94
CA LEU A 179 8.97 -2.74 -3.66
C LEU A 179 9.20 -3.35 -2.28
N SER A 180 8.13 -3.37 -1.50
CA SER A 180 8.02 -4.10 -0.25
C SER A 180 6.93 -5.17 -0.38
N PRO A 181 6.92 -6.24 0.45
CA PRO A 181 5.83 -7.23 0.44
C PRO A 181 4.43 -6.60 0.61
N ALA A 182 4.36 -5.47 1.33
CA ALA A 182 3.16 -4.70 1.62
C ALA A 182 2.58 -3.98 0.41
N THR A 183 3.42 -3.29 -0.37
CA THR A 183 2.99 -2.34 -1.42
C THR A 183 3.12 -2.90 -2.83
N ARG A 184 3.88 -4.00 -3.00
CA ARG A 184 4.24 -4.61 -4.29
C ARG A 184 3.10 -4.69 -5.31
N LYS A 185 1.91 -5.15 -4.90
CA LYS A 185 0.78 -5.29 -5.83
C LYS A 185 0.23 -3.93 -6.28
N ILE A 186 0.21 -2.95 -5.40
CA ILE A 186 -0.29 -1.59 -5.68
C ILE A 186 0.70 -0.90 -6.61
N ASP A 187 1.99 -0.91 -6.25
CA ASP A 187 3.07 -0.26 -7.01
C ASP A 187 3.15 -0.81 -8.45
N MET A 188 3.18 -2.14 -8.59
CA MET A 188 3.33 -2.79 -9.90
C MET A 188 2.12 -2.66 -10.84
N ASN A 189 0.91 -2.36 -10.33
CA ASN A 189 -0.30 -2.38 -11.16
C ASN A 189 -1.05 -1.05 -11.14
N ILE A 190 -1.51 -0.64 -9.95
CA ILE A 190 -2.38 0.54 -9.78
C ILE A 190 -1.56 1.78 -10.05
N LYS A 191 -0.46 1.96 -9.32
CA LYS A 191 0.39 3.14 -9.42
C LYS A 191 1.06 3.29 -10.78
N HIS A 192 1.55 2.19 -11.38
CA HIS A 192 2.05 2.22 -12.76
C HIS A 192 1.05 2.89 -13.73
N SER A 193 -0.20 2.42 -13.73
CA SER A 193 -1.24 2.96 -14.62
C SER A 193 -1.58 4.42 -14.29
N LYS A 194 -1.61 4.76 -12.99
CA LYS A 194 -1.86 6.13 -12.53
C LYS A 194 -0.76 7.10 -12.94
N TYR A 195 0.50 6.74 -12.73
CA TYR A 195 1.65 7.58 -13.08
C TYR A 195 1.75 7.81 -14.59
N ALA A 196 1.53 6.77 -15.39
CA ALA A 196 1.45 6.91 -16.84
C ALA A 196 0.34 7.87 -17.26
N ALA A 197 -0.88 7.70 -16.72
CA ALA A 197 -2.02 8.57 -17.04
C ALA A 197 -1.83 10.03 -16.60
N ALA A 198 -1.12 10.26 -15.49
CA ALA A 198 -0.84 11.59 -14.96
C ALA A 198 0.30 12.32 -15.72
N GLY A 199 1.05 11.63 -16.57
CA GLY A 199 2.15 12.22 -17.33
C GLY A 199 3.49 12.23 -16.60
N VAL A 200 3.72 11.29 -15.68
CA VAL A 200 5.08 11.00 -15.19
C VAL A 200 5.92 10.53 -16.36
N ARG A 201 7.13 11.07 -16.52
CA ARG A 201 7.97 10.83 -17.71
C ARG A 201 8.78 9.55 -17.59
N GLU A 202 9.24 9.25 -16.38
CA GLU A 202 10.04 8.04 -16.10
C GLU A 202 9.61 7.41 -14.78
N TYR A 203 9.46 6.08 -14.76
CA TYR A 203 8.99 5.35 -13.58
C TYR A 203 9.85 4.11 -13.30
N TRP A 204 10.32 3.98 -12.06
CA TRP A 204 11.21 2.89 -11.67
C TRP A 204 10.57 2.03 -10.59
N LEU A 205 10.67 0.71 -10.77
CA LEU A 205 10.36 -0.28 -9.75
C LEU A 205 11.65 -0.96 -9.31
N ILE A 206 12.02 -0.77 -8.05
CA ILE A 206 13.22 -1.36 -7.46
C ILE A 206 12.78 -2.51 -6.56
N ASP A 207 13.24 -3.72 -6.83
CA ASP A 207 12.93 -4.91 -6.06
C ASP A 207 14.17 -5.36 -5.27
N PRO A 208 14.28 -5.01 -3.97
CA PRO A 208 15.43 -5.39 -3.16
C PRO A 208 15.56 -6.92 -2.99
N ASP A 209 14.43 -7.63 -2.88
CA ASP A 209 14.40 -9.08 -2.68
C ASP A 209 14.96 -9.80 -3.90
N LYS A 210 14.54 -9.37 -5.10
CA LYS A 210 14.98 -9.97 -6.36
C LYS A 210 16.25 -9.34 -6.92
N LYS A 211 16.73 -8.24 -6.34
CA LYS A 211 17.87 -7.43 -6.81
C LYS A 211 17.69 -7.03 -8.27
N LYS A 212 16.49 -6.58 -8.60
CA LYS A 212 16.07 -6.18 -9.95
C LYS A 212 15.52 -4.77 -9.94
N ILE A 213 15.72 -4.08 -11.06
CA ILE A 213 15.21 -2.73 -11.30
C ILE A 213 14.49 -2.79 -12.64
N VAL A 214 13.25 -2.32 -12.67
CA VAL A 214 12.49 -2.17 -13.91
C VAL A 214 12.33 -0.68 -14.16
N VAL A 215 12.81 -0.22 -15.31
CA VAL A 215 12.74 1.18 -15.74
C VAL A 215 11.73 1.29 -16.87
N TYR A 216 10.73 2.13 -16.67
CA TYR A 216 9.73 2.50 -17.66
C TYR A 216 10.03 3.91 -18.16
N ASP A 217 10.24 4.05 -19.47
CA ASP A 217 10.14 5.32 -20.16
C ASP A 217 8.68 5.54 -20.55
N LEU A 218 7.97 6.32 -19.73
CA LEU A 218 6.55 6.59 -19.91
C LEU A 218 6.30 7.75 -20.88
N GLU A 219 7.29 8.64 -21.07
CA GLU A 219 7.23 9.76 -22.01
C GLU A 219 7.27 9.29 -23.46
N ASN A 220 8.11 8.29 -23.76
CA ASN A 220 8.27 7.74 -25.11
C ASN A 220 7.52 6.43 -25.35
N GLU A 221 6.79 5.91 -24.34
CA GLU A 221 6.05 4.64 -24.38
C GLU A 221 6.89 3.44 -24.84
N GLU A 222 8.17 3.39 -24.42
CA GLU A 222 9.08 2.30 -24.78
C GLU A 222 8.87 1.05 -23.93
N LEU A 223 9.37 -0.10 -24.41
CA LEU A 223 9.38 -1.33 -23.63
C LEU A 223 10.25 -1.16 -22.38
N PRO A 224 9.81 -1.65 -21.20
CA PRO A 224 10.59 -1.50 -19.98
C PRO A 224 11.92 -2.24 -20.06
N VAL A 225 12.95 -1.61 -19.51
CA VAL A 225 14.29 -2.21 -19.40
C VAL A 225 14.48 -2.77 -18.00
N VAL A 226 15.03 -3.98 -17.91
CA VAL A 226 15.28 -4.66 -16.63
C VAL A 226 16.78 -4.74 -16.36
N TYR A 227 17.20 -4.18 -15.24
CA TYR A 227 18.57 -4.20 -14.74
C TYR A 227 18.69 -5.08 -13.50
N GLY A 228 19.91 -5.53 -13.23
CA GLY A 228 20.31 -6.08 -11.94
C GLY A 228 21.01 -5.05 -11.06
N PHE A 229 21.15 -5.35 -9.76
CA PHE A 229 21.85 -4.47 -8.83
C PHE A 229 23.36 -4.36 -9.12
N GLU A 230 23.92 -5.20 -9.97
CA GLU A 230 25.29 -5.09 -10.47
C GLU A 230 25.49 -4.00 -11.52
N ASN A 231 24.41 -3.32 -11.96
CA ASN A 231 24.46 -2.35 -13.04
C ASN A 231 24.50 -0.90 -12.52
N ARG A 232 25.09 -0.04 -13.36
CA ARG A 232 24.82 1.41 -13.38
C ARG A 232 23.63 1.64 -14.28
N VAL A 233 22.61 2.30 -13.74
CA VAL A 233 21.36 2.52 -14.47
C VAL A 233 21.28 3.99 -14.87
N PRO A 234 21.24 4.31 -16.18
CA PRO A 234 21.12 5.69 -16.64
C PRO A 234 19.72 6.23 -16.38
N VAL A 235 19.63 7.51 -16.02
CA VAL A 235 18.37 8.21 -15.77
C VAL A 235 17.93 8.92 -17.04
N GLY A 236 16.80 8.48 -17.61
CA GLY A 236 16.27 8.92 -18.90
C GLY A 236 15.91 10.40 -18.95
N ILE A 237 15.27 10.95 -17.90
CA ILE A 237 14.90 12.38 -17.82
C ILE A 237 16.13 13.31 -17.85
N PHE A 238 17.32 12.77 -17.58
CA PHE A 238 18.61 13.46 -17.67
C PHE A 238 19.46 12.99 -18.85
N GLN A 239 18.87 12.33 -19.85
CA GLN A 239 19.54 11.86 -21.07
C GLN A 239 20.77 10.98 -20.77
N GLY A 240 20.72 10.22 -19.68
CA GLY A 240 21.82 9.38 -19.21
C GLY A 240 23.02 10.13 -18.64
N GLU A 241 22.97 11.46 -18.52
CA GLU A 241 24.04 12.22 -17.84
C GLU A 241 24.12 11.94 -16.34
N CYS A 242 23.01 11.47 -15.76
CA CYS A 242 22.95 10.92 -14.41
C CYS A 242 22.84 9.40 -14.50
N GLU A 243 23.63 8.70 -13.68
CA GLU A 243 23.54 7.26 -13.51
C GLU A 243 23.48 6.93 -12.02
N ILE A 244 22.67 5.94 -11.66
CA ILE A 244 22.64 5.38 -10.30
C ILE A 244 23.39 4.06 -10.29
N ASP A 245 24.50 4.00 -9.56
CA ASP A 245 25.26 2.76 -9.36
C ASP A 245 24.63 1.92 -8.25
N PHE A 246 23.82 0.93 -8.63
CA PHE A 246 23.18 0.05 -7.66
C PHE A 246 24.14 -0.94 -7.02
N SER A 247 25.33 -1.14 -7.59
CA SER A 247 26.31 -2.07 -7.03
C SER A 247 26.88 -1.50 -5.74
N GLU A 248 27.14 -0.20 -5.70
CA GLU A 248 27.53 0.53 -4.49
C GLU A 248 26.40 0.54 -3.44
N ILE A 249 25.17 0.79 -3.87
CA ILE A 249 24.00 0.79 -2.97
C ILE A 249 23.86 -0.60 -2.34
N TYR A 250 23.89 -1.65 -3.15
CA TYR A 250 23.78 -3.03 -2.69
C TYR A 250 24.90 -3.39 -1.72
N GLU A 251 26.15 -3.02 -2.02
CA GLU A 251 27.29 -3.27 -1.15
C GLU A 251 27.09 -2.67 0.25
N SER A 252 26.45 -1.49 0.35
CA SER A 252 26.16 -0.85 1.64
C SER A 252 25.07 -1.55 2.46
N VAL A 253 24.15 -2.27 1.82
CA VAL A 253 23.02 -2.95 2.50
C VAL A 253 23.16 -4.47 2.53
N LYS A 254 24.16 -5.07 1.87
CA LYS A 254 24.26 -6.53 1.69
C LYS A 254 24.27 -7.32 3.01
N PHE A 255 24.79 -6.72 4.07
CA PHE A 255 24.86 -7.34 5.39
C PHE A 255 23.47 -7.59 6.00
N LEU A 256 22.45 -6.87 5.53
CA LEU A 256 21.05 -7.04 5.94
C LEU A 256 20.36 -8.24 5.26
N TYR A 257 20.98 -8.83 4.23
CA TYR A 257 20.46 -10.01 3.51
C TYR A 257 21.05 -11.33 4.02
N GLN A 258 21.95 -11.28 5.01
CA GLN A 258 22.61 -12.44 5.55
C GLN A 258 21.80 -12.97 6.73
N GLU A 259 21.15 -14.12 6.54
CA GLU A 259 20.68 -15.01 7.62
C GLU A 259 21.84 -15.86 8.16
#